data_AF-A0A328B0D0-F1
#
_entry.id   AF-A0A328B0D0-F1
#
_cell.length_a   1.000
_cell.length_b   1.000
_cell.length_c   1.000
_cell.angle_alpha   90.00
_cell.angle_beta   90.00
_cell.angle_gamma   90.00
#
_symmetry.space_group_name_H-M   'P 1'
#
loop_
_entity.id
_entity.type
_entity.pdbx_description
1 polymer ?
#
loop_
_entity_poly.entity_id
_entity_poly.type
_entity_poly.pdbx_seq_one_letter_code
_entity_poly.pdbx_strand_id
1 'polypeptide(L)'
;MVAGISAALGIGLALGYFVQPGFQRGAGVPEPVATAIDDGVAGVTPAVPGSEPMTSAPKPAGPGRVAARAGSVKPAFHCDWALRPSERMVCNDAQLAQYDRQLNRAFTQAVRSGVPRAQLRAAQDRWVLRREQAARRSREAVADLYRRRIAELNALADNPS
;
A
#
# COMPACT_ATOMS: atom_id res chain seq x y z
N MET A 1 53.24 17.93 -45.94
CA MET A 1 54.20 16.85 -45.67
C MET A 1 53.72 16.07 -44.46
N VAL A 2 53.49 14.75 -44.65
CA VAL A 2 53.65 13.61 -43.72
C VAL A 2 53.12 13.81 -42.27
N ALA A 3 51.94 13.30 -41.93
CA ALA A 3 51.61 11.92 -41.46
C ALA A 3 52.10 11.58 -40.05
N GLY A 4 51.19 11.05 -39.22
CA GLY A 4 51.48 10.55 -37.88
C GLY A 4 50.25 9.88 -37.25
N ILE A 5 49.99 8.64 -37.68
CA ILE A 5 48.99 7.71 -37.13
C ILE A 5 49.53 7.12 -35.82
N SER A 6 48.70 6.98 -34.79
CA SER A 6 48.85 5.90 -33.80
C SER A 6 47.52 5.57 -33.14
N ALA A 7 47.15 4.31 -33.30
CA ALA A 7 45.91 3.68 -32.87
C ALA A 7 45.93 3.42 -31.35
N ALA A 8 44.79 3.64 -30.71
CA ALA A 8 44.52 3.10 -29.37
C ALA A 8 43.46 2.00 -29.48
N LEU A 9 44.00 0.77 -29.48
CA LEU A 9 43.51 -0.50 -28.95
C LEU A 9 42.03 -0.59 -28.53
N GLY A 10 41.34 -1.55 -29.15
CA GLY A 10 39.95 -1.87 -28.95
C GLY A 10 39.60 -2.33 -27.54
N ILE A 11 38.46 -1.84 -27.06
CA ILE A 11 37.76 -2.38 -25.90
C ILE A 11 36.84 -3.48 -26.44
N GLY A 12 37.21 -4.73 -26.16
CA GLY A 12 36.42 -5.90 -26.50
C GLY A 12 35.04 -5.81 -25.84
N LEU A 13 34.00 -5.88 -26.67
CA LEU A 13 32.62 -6.12 -26.26
C LEU A 13 32.55 -7.52 -25.64
N ALA A 14 32.63 -7.60 -24.32
CA ALA A 14 32.23 -8.79 -23.59
C ALA A 14 30.70 -8.91 -23.65
N LEU A 15 30.19 -9.61 -24.68
CA LEU A 15 28.83 -10.13 -24.73
C LEU A 15 28.69 -11.24 -23.67
N GLY A 16 28.54 -10.84 -22.41
CA GLY A 16 28.19 -11.72 -21.31
C GLY A 16 26.71 -12.08 -21.38
N TYR A 17 26.37 -13.05 -22.23
CA TYR A 17 25.10 -13.78 -22.13
C TYR A 17 25.11 -14.58 -20.82
N PHE A 18 24.41 -14.08 -19.81
CA PHE A 18 24.17 -14.80 -18.57
C PHE A 18 22.66 -14.94 -18.39
N VAL A 19 22.15 -16.18 -18.44
CA VAL A 19 20.86 -16.70 -17.91
C VAL A 19 20.53 -17.99 -18.68
N GLN A 20 20.14 -19.14 -18.12
CA GLN A 20 20.18 -19.80 -16.80
C GLN A 20 19.94 -21.30 -17.16
N PRO A 21 20.64 -22.29 -16.56
CA PRO A 21 20.29 -23.68 -16.75
C PRO A 21 19.13 -24.08 -15.81
N GLY A 22 18.14 -24.81 -16.36
CA GLY A 22 17.33 -25.76 -15.59
C GLY A 22 16.01 -25.27 -15.00
N PHE A 23 14.97 -25.15 -15.83
CA PHE A 23 13.58 -25.30 -15.35
C PHE A 23 13.19 -26.79 -15.43
N GLN A 24 13.66 -27.58 -14.47
CA GLN A 24 13.16 -28.94 -14.27
C GLN A 24 11.73 -28.84 -13.72
N ARG A 25 10.76 -29.30 -14.51
CA ARG A 25 9.38 -29.53 -14.06
C ARG A 25 9.35 -30.74 -13.14
N GLY A 26 9.62 -30.51 -11.85
CA GLY A 26 9.29 -31.46 -10.80
C GLY A 26 7.77 -31.51 -10.63
N ALA A 27 7.15 -32.54 -11.22
CA ALA A 27 5.82 -32.99 -10.83
C ALA A 27 5.92 -33.55 -9.40
N GLY A 28 5.13 -32.98 -8.49
CA GLY A 28 5.13 -33.36 -7.09
C GLY A 28 4.19 -32.43 -6.33
N VAL A 29 2.91 -32.50 -6.66
CA VAL A 29 1.84 -31.93 -5.82
C VAL A 29 1.79 -32.80 -4.55
N PRO A 30 2.08 -32.28 -3.35
CA PRO A 30 1.75 -33.01 -2.13
C PRO A 30 0.23 -33.05 -1.97
N GLU A 31 -0.33 -34.24 -1.83
CA GLU A 31 -1.72 -34.44 -1.42
C GLU A 31 -2.01 -33.71 -0.10
N PRO A 32 -3.21 -33.12 0.07
CA PRO A 32 -3.62 -32.60 1.36
C PRO A 32 -3.91 -33.76 2.32
N VAL A 33 -2.97 -34.03 3.22
CA VAL A 33 -3.25 -34.83 4.43
C VAL A 33 -4.19 -34.02 5.32
N ALA A 34 -5.47 -34.39 5.28
CA ALA A 34 -6.49 -33.96 6.20
C ALA A 34 -6.22 -34.56 7.59
N THR A 35 -5.70 -33.76 8.51
CA THR A 35 -5.70 -34.10 9.93
C THR A 35 -7.08 -33.81 10.51
N ALA A 36 -7.72 -34.88 10.97
CA ALA A 36 -8.94 -34.84 11.77
C ALA A 36 -8.73 -33.98 13.03
N ILE A 37 -9.63 -33.02 13.25
CA ILE A 37 -9.75 -32.31 14.52
C ILE A 37 -10.82 -33.05 15.34
N ASP A 38 -10.41 -33.51 16.51
CA ASP A 38 -11.18 -34.22 17.52
C ASP A 38 -12.17 -33.26 18.23
N ASP A 39 -13.45 -33.62 18.19
CA ASP A 39 -14.56 -32.93 18.86
C ASP A 39 -14.51 -33.14 20.39
N GLY A 40 -13.65 -32.39 21.07
CA GLY A 40 -13.57 -32.36 22.54
C GLY A 40 -14.60 -31.42 23.16
N VAL A 41 -15.84 -31.89 23.33
CA VAL A 41 -16.86 -31.26 24.19
C VAL A 41 -16.85 -31.90 25.59
N ALA A 42 -16.50 -31.12 26.62
CA ALA A 42 -17.09 -31.16 27.97
C ALA A 42 -16.24 -30.37 28.97
N GLY A 43 -16.86 -29.50 29.76
CA GLY A 43 -16.28 -29.13 31.06
C GLY A 43 -16.45 -27.68 31.51
N VAL A 44 -17.69 -27.28 31.79
CA VAL A 44 -18.11 -26.56 33.00
C VAL A 44 -17.28 -25.34 33.45
N THR A 45 -17.88 -24.17 33.24
CA THR A 45 -17.58 -22.91 33.93
C THR A 45 -17.90 -23.00 35.43
N PRO A 46 -16.99 -22.58 36.34
CA PRO A 46 -17.38 -22.25 37.70
C PRO A 46 -18.05 -20.87 37.72
N ALA A 47 -19.30 -20.84 38.18
CA ALA A 47 -20.04 -19.64 38.51
C ALA A 47 -19.42 -18.96 39.74
N VAL A 48 -19.03 -17.70 39.61
CA VAL A 48 -18.69 -16.83 40.75
C VAL A 48 -19.96 -16.03 41.11
N PRO A 49 -20.49 -16.15 42.33
CA PRO A 49 -21.54 -15.27 42.80
C PRO A 49 -20.93 -13.96 43.33
N GLY A 50 -21.36 -12.83 42.77
CA GLY A 50 -20.97 -11.50 43.20
C GLY A 50 -21.87 -10.45 42.56
N SER A 51 -22.95 -10.12 43.27
CA SER A 51 -24.03 -9.22 42.87
C SER A 51 -23.61 -7.73 42.88
N GLU A 52 -23.88 -7.07 41.75
CA GLU A 52 -24.48 -5.71 41.61
C GLU A 52 -23.61 -4.43 41.83
N PRO A 53 -24.08 -3.21 41.44
CA PRO A 53 -23.73 -2.60 40.16
C PRO A 53 -23.24 -1.15 40.33
N MET A 54 -22.00 -0.82 39.95
CA MET A 54 -21.59 0.59 39.95
C MET A 54 -22.12 1.31 38.70
N THR A 55 -23.36 1.78 38.80
CA THR A 55 -23.84 2.91 38.02
C THR A 55 -22.98 4.12 38.35
N SER A 56 -22.00 4.42 37.48
CA SER A 56 -21.33 5.71 37.51
C SER A 56 -22.24 6.69 36.79
N ALA A 57 -22.78 7.65 37.55
CA ALA A 57 -23.60 8.73 37.04
C ALA A 57 -22.93 9.46 35.85
N PRO A 58 -23.69 9.94 34.85
CA PRO A 58 -23.12 10.69 33.75
C PRO A 58 -22.65 12.07 34.24
N LYS A 59 -21.36 12.37 33.96
CA LYS A 59 -20.78 13.72 34.07
C LYS A 59 -21.64 14.71 33.25
N PRO A 60 -21.98 15.90 33.77
CA PRO A 60 -22.84 16.84 33.04
C PRO A 60 -22.22 17.20 31.69
N ALA A 61 -23.04 17.06 30.65
CA ALA A 61 -22.71 17.52 29.32
C ALA A 61 -22.39 19.02 29.37
N GLY A 62 -21.14 19.38 29.07
CA GLY A 62 -20.83 20.75 28.67
C GLY A 62 -21.70 21.13 27.45
N PRO A 63 -21.87 22.43 27.16
CA PRO A 63 -22.70 22.88 26.05
C PRO A 63 -22.26 22.13 24.79
N GLY A 64 -23.17 21.29 24.29
CA GLY A 64 -22.92 20.41 23.17
C GLY A 64 -22.46 21.27 22.01
N ARG A 65 -21.19 21.13 21.62
CA ARG A 65 -20.77 21.54 20.29
C ARG A 65 -21.61 20.68 19.36
N VAL A 66 -22.57 21.30 18.69
CA VAL A 66 -23.15 20.77 17.47
C VAL A 66 -21.98 20.55 16.51
N ALA A 67 -21.41 19.34 16.56
CA ALA A 67 -20.47 18.89 15.57
C ALA A 67 -21.28 18.85 14.27
N ALA A 68 -21.09 19.86 13.44
CA ALA A 68 -21.45 19.77 12.04
C ALA A 68 -20.91 18.42 11.58
N ARG A 69 -21.81 17.54 11.11
CA ARG A 69 -21.39 16.26 10.53
C ARG A 69 -20.60 16.60 9.27
N ALA A 70 -19.31 16.82 9.45
CA ALA A 70 -18.35 16.89 8.37
C ALA A 70 -18.55 15.61 7.56
N GLY A 71 -19.00 15.77 6.31
CA GLY A 71 -19.13 14.63 5.41
C GLY A 71 -17.81 13.86 5.43
N SER A 72 -17.89 12.56 5.69
CA SER A 72 -16.71 11.71 5.81
C SER A 72 -15.88 11.88 4.54
N VAL A 73 -14.61 12.28 4.70
CA VAL A 73 -13.67 12.41 3.59
C VAL A 73 -13.50 11.03 2.96
N LYS A 74 -14.09 10.81 1.78
CA LYS A 74 -13.90 9.58 1.00
C LYS A 74 -12.64 9.65 0.13
N PRO A 75 -11.91 8.53 -0.04
CA PRO A 75 -10.80 8.43 -0.98
C PRO A 75 -11.27 8.61 -2.43
N ALA A 76 -10.32 8.65 -3.37
CA ALA A 76 -10.59 8.75 -4.80
C ALA A 76 -11.09 7.42 -5.41
N PHE A 77 -10.94 6.30 -4.68
CA PHE A 77 -11.50 5.00 -5.03
C PHE A 77 -12.78 4.69 -4.23
N HIS A 78 -13.53 3.68 -4.67
CA HIS A 78 -14.80 3.27 -4.04
C HIS A 78 -14.55 2.36 -2.83
N CYS A 79 -15.00 2.79 -1.66
CA CYS A 79 -14.90 2.00 -0.42
C CYS A 79 -15.87 0.81 -0.35
N ASP A 80 -16.85 0.76 -1.25
CA ASP A 80 -17.93 -0.24 -1.22
C ASP A 80 -17.57 -1.52 -2.00
N TRP A 81 -16.32 -1.64 -2.47
CA TRP A 81 -15.84 -2.76 -3.27
C TRP A 81 -15.02 -3.75 -2.43
N ALA A 82 -14.57 -4.86 -3.04
CA ALA A 82 -13.65 -5.79 -2.39
C ALA A 82 -12.29 -5.11 -2.14
N LEU A 83 -12.10 -4.56 -0.93
CA LEU A 83 -10.92 -3.79 -0.56
C LEU A 83 -9.74 -4.65 -0.15
N ARG A 84 -8.55 -4.28 -0.63
CA ARG A 84 -7.27 -4.72 -0.05
C ARG A 84 -7.14 -4.23 1.39
N PRO A 85 -6.30 -4.85 2.24
CA PRO A 85 -6.08 -4.40 3.61
C PRO A 85 -5.71 -2.92 3.73
N SER A 86 -4.80 -2.43 2.88
CA SER A 86 -4.43 -1.00 2.91
C SER A 86 -5.58 -0.07 2.49
N GLU A 87 -6.46 -0.51 1.60
CA GLU A 87 -7.61 0.28 1.13
C GLU A 87 -8.68 0.38 2.21
N ARG A 88 -8.90 -0.70 2.96
CA ARG A 88 -9.79 -0.69 4.14
C ARG A 88 -9.30 0.28 5.20
N MET A 89 -7.99 0.34 5.42
CA MET A 89 -7.38 1.33 6.32
C MET A 89 -7.62 2.76 5.83
N VAL A 90 -7.44 3.01 4.53
CA VAL A 90 -7.68 4.33 3.92
C VAL A 90 -9.17 4.73 3.99
N CYS A 91 -10.11 3.80 3.79
CA CYS A 91 -11.54 4.07 3.88
C CYS A 91 -12.01 4.45 5.29
N ASN A 92 -11.34 3.94 6.32
CA ASN A 92 -11.68 4.19 7.72
C ASN A 92 -10.89 5.36 8.35
N ASP A 93 -9.97 5.98 7.61
CA ASP A 93 -9.14 7.09 8.10
C ASP A 93 -9.26 8.31 7.18
N ALA A 94 -9.89 9.38 7.69
CA ALA A 94 -10.17 10.59 6.93
C ALA A 94 -8.90 11.28 6.39
N GLN A 95 -7.78 11.22 7.11
CA GLN A 95 -6.53 11.83 6.65
C GLN A 95 -5.88 10.98 5.55
N LEU A 96 -5.87 9.66 5.68
CA LEU A 96 -5.40 8.77 4.61
C LEU A 96 -6.26 8.90 3.36
N ALA A 97 -7.59 9.00 3.50
CA ALA A 97 -8.49 9.29 2.39
C ALA A 97 -8.20 10.65 1.74
N GLN A 98 -7.85 11.68 2.53
CA GLN A 98 -7.42 12.96 1.98
C GLN A 98 -6.10 12.84 1.19
N TYR A 99 -5.14 12.05 1.67
CA TYR A 99 -3.90 11.79 0.95
C TYR A 99 -4.14 11.00 -0.34
N ASP A 100 -5.07 10.05 -0.37
CA ASP A 100 -5.43 9.35 -1.59
C ASP A 100 -5.98 10.30 -2.66
N ARG A 101 -6.85 11.24 -2.27
CA ARG A 101 -7.32 12.30 -3.19
C ARG A 101 -6.20 13.22 -3.66
N GLN A 102 -5.25 13.56 -2.78
CA GLN A 102 -4.08 14.36 -3.16
C GLN A 102 -3.20 13.62 -4.15
N LEU A 103 -2.95 12.34 -3.94
CA LEU A 103 -2.19 11.50 -4.86
C LEU A 103 -2.86 11.44 -6.22
N ASN A 104 -4.18 11.24 -6.28
CA ASN A 104 -4.91 11.20 -7.55
C ASN A 104 -4.81 12.53 -8.33
N ARG A 105 -4.85 13.66 -7.62
CA ARG A 105 -4.62 14.98 -8.23
C ARG A 105 -3.19 15.12 -8.74
N ALA A 106 -2.18 14.74 -7.95
CA ALA A 106 -0.78 14.79 -8.35
C ALA A 106 -0.49 13.91 -9.58
N PHE A 107 -1.06 12.70 -9.62
CA PHE A 107 -0.97 11.81 -10.77
C PHE A 107 -1.59 12.46 -12.02
N THR A 108 -2.77 13.06 -11.88
CA THR A 108 -3.44 13.74 -12.99
C THR A 108 -2.63 14.94 -13.48
N GLN A 109 -2.02 15.69 -12.56
CA GLN A 109 -1.17 16.83 -12.89
C GLN A 109 0.10 16.39 -13.63
N ALA A 110 0.78 15.34 -13.17
CA ALA A 110 1.95 14.80 -13.87
C ALA A 110 1.63 14.35 -15.32
N VAL A 111 0.47 13.70 -15.53
CA VAL A 111 0.00 13.37 -16.88
C VAL A 111 -0.21 14.62 -17.73
N ARG A 112 -0.84 15.66 -17.16
CA ARG A 112 -1.11 16.93 -17.87
C ARG A 112 0.17 17.70 -18.21
N SER A 113 1.21 17.59 -17.38
CA SER A 113 2.53 18.17 -17.63
C SER A 113 3.34 17.43 -18.70
N GLY A 114 2.84 16.32 -19.25
CA GLY A 114 3.48 15.60 -20.35
C GLY A 114 4.22 14.31 -19.95
N VAL A 115 4.22 13.95 -18.67
CA VAL A 115 4.86 12.69 -18.22
C VAL A 115 4.09 11.50 -18.82
N PRO A 116 4.76 10.53 -19.48
CA PRO A 116 4.08 9.42 -20.14
C PRO A 116 3.19 8.62 -19.18
N ARG A 117 1.89 8.54 -19.49
CA ARG A 117 0.90 7.87 -18.64
C ARG A 117 1.24 6.40 -18.37
N ALA A 118 1.82 5.69 -19.36
CA ALA A 118 2.23 4.30 -19.22
C ALA A 118 3.33 4.13 -18.15
N GLN A 119 4.31 5.04 -18.13
CA GLN A 119 5.37 5.06 -17.13
C GLN A 119 4.79 5.33 -15.73
N LEU A 120 3.90 6.31 -15.61
CA LEU A 120 3.25 6.63 -14.35
C LEU A 120 2.41 5.46 -13.83
N ARG A 121 1.68 4.75 -14.69
CA ARG A 121 0.90 3.55 -14.32
C ARG A 121 1.79 2.42 -13.81
N ALA A 122 2.85 2.07 -14.53
CA ALA A 122 3.78 1.04 -14.08
C ALA A 122 4.42 1.38 -12.72
N ALA A 123 4.76 2.65 -12.49
CA ALA A 123 5.26 3.10 -11.19
C ALA A 123 4.17 3.05 -10.09
N GLN A 124 2.93 3.37 -10.43
CA GLN A 124 1.79 3.34 -9.52
C GLN A 124 1.47 1.90 -9.08
N ASP A 125 1.54 0.92 -9.98
CA ASP A 125 1.31 -0.49 -9.66
C ASP A 125 2.33 -1.00 -8.63
N ARG A 126 3.62 -0.66 -8.84
CA ARG A 126 4.67 -0.95 -7.84
C ARG A 126 4.43 -0.23 -6.52
N TRP A 127 3.91 0.99 -6.56
CA TRP A 127 3.59 1.75 -5.35
C TRP A 127 2.43 1.10 -4.55
N VAL A 128 1.40 0.55 -5.21
CA VAL A 128 0.30 -0.15 -4.53
C VAL A 128 0.83 -1.34 -3.72
N LEU A 129 1.79 -2.11 -4.26
CA LEU A 129 2.43 -3.21 -3.52
C LEU A 129 3.17 -2.71 -2.27
N ARG A 130 3.88 -1.58 -2.37
CA ARG A 130 4.53 -0.95 -1.21
C ARG A 130 3.51 -0.45 -0.18
N ARG A 131 2.34 0.01 -0.61
CA ARG A 131 1.25 0.43 0.29
C ARG A 131 0.71 -0.73 1.09
N GLU A 132 0.53 -1.90 0.48
CA GLU A 132 0.15 -3.12 1.21
C GLU A 132 1.19 -3.52 2.25
N GLN A 133 2.49 -3.45 1.91
CA GLN A 133 3.56 -3.74 2.87
C GLN A 133 3.61 -2.70 4.00
N ALA A 134 3.38 -1.41 3.69
CA ALA A 134 3.31 -0.36 4.70
C ALA A 134 2.14 -0.57 5.66
N ALA A 135 0.97 -0.97 5.16
CA ALA A 135 -0.22 -1.22 5.98
C ALA A 135 -0.04 -2.35 6.99
N ARG A 136 0.85 -3.32 6.71
CA ARG A 136 1.22 -4.37 7.68
C ARG A 136 2.04 -3.85 8.86
N ARG A 137 2.67 -2.69 8.72
CA ARG A 137 3.52 -2.09 9.76
C ARG A 137 2.74 -1.13 10.63
N SER A 138 2.18 -0.08 10.03
CA SER A 138 1.36 0.89 10.75
C SER A 138 0.61 1.82 9.81
N ARG A 139 -0.36 2.53 10.37
CA ARG A 139 -1.07 3.62 9.73
C ARG A 139 -0.13 4.77 9.33
N GLU A 140 0.85 5.07 10.17
CA GLU A 140 1.88 6.09 9.92
C GLU A 140 2.76 5.72 8.74
N ALA A 141 3.16 4.45 8.62
CA ALA A 141 3.95 3.98 7.48
C ALA A 141 3.21 4.16 6.14
N VAL A 142 1.88 3.99 6.14
CA VAL A 142 1.03 4.28 4.97
C VAL A 142 1.00 5.78 4.69
N ALA A 143 0.83 6.62 5.72
CA ALA A 143 0.84 8.07 5.57
C ALA A 143 2.18 8.60 4.99
N ASP A 144 3.33 8.09 5.47
CA ASP A 144 4.65 8.42 4.93
C ASP A 144 4.81 8.01 3.47
N LEU A 145 4.27 6.85 3.10
CA LEU A 145 4.32 6.38 1.73
C LEU A 145 3.47 7.23 0.79
N TYR A 146 2.30 7.71 1.24
CA TYR A 146 1.51 8.70 0.50
C TYR A 146 2.27 10.01 0.31
N ARG A 147 2.79 10.60 1.40
CA ARG A 147 3.51 11.89 1.35
C ARG A 147 4.66 11.85 0.35
N ARG A 148 5.50 10.81 0.41
CA ARG A 148 6.63 10.63 -0.52
C ARG A 148 6.16 10.53 -1.97
N ARG A 149 5.12 9.74 -2.25
CA ARG A 149 4.61 9.56 -3.61
C ARG A 149 3.96 10.82 -4.16
N ILE A 150 3.23 11.56 -3.33
CA ILE A 150 2.65 12.86 -3.72
C ILE A 150 3.77 13.83 -4.10
N ALA A 151 4.83 13.94 -3.28
CA ALA A 151 5.97 14.78 -3.56
C ALA A 151 6.68 14.38 -4.87
N GLU A 152 6.91 13.09 -5.08
CA GLU A 152 7.50 12.55 -6.32
C GLU A 152 6.66 12.92 -7.55
N LEU A 153 5.34 12.73 -7.50
CA LEU A 153 4.44 13.04 -8.61
C LEU A 153 4.38 14.54 -8.90
N ASN A 154 4.39 15.38 -7.86
CA ASN A 154 4.44 16.83 -8.04
C ASN A 154 5.77 17.27 -8.67
N ALA A 155 6.90 16.72 -8.22
CA ALA A 155 8.22 17.03 -8.80
C ALA A 155 8.31 16.66 -10.29
N LEU A 156 7.76 15.50 -10.67
CA LEU A 156 7.63 15.07 -12.06
C LEU A 156 6.72 16.01 -12.88
N ALA A 157 5.69 16.58 -12.26
CA ALA A 157 4.79 17.51 -12.93
C ALA A 157 5.42 18.89 -13.12
N ASP A 158 6.28 19.32 -12.21
CA ASP A 158 7.00 20.60 -12.28
C ASP A 158 8.17 20.54 -13.28
N ASN A 159 8.75 19.36 -13.48
CA ASN A 159 9.89 19.14 -14.38
C ASN A 159 9.66 17.89 -15.25
N PRO A 160 8.76 17.97 -16.25
CA PRO A 160 8.51 16.86 -17.16
C PRO A 160 9.79 16.60 -17.98
N SER A 161 10.28 15.36 -17.99
CA SER A 161 11.45 14.91 -18.75
C SER A 161 11.11 14.51 -20.18
#